data_AF-A0A951R7E0-F1
#
_entry.id   AF-A0A951R7E0-F1
#
_cell.length_a   1.000
_cell.length_b   1.000
_cell.length_c   1.000
_cell.angle_alpha   90.00
_cell.angle_beta   90.00
_cell.angle_gamma   90.00
#
_symmetry.space_group_name_H-M   'P 1'
#
loop_
_entity.id
_entity.type
_entity.pdbx_description
1 polymer ?
#
loop_
_entity_poly.entity_id
_entity_poly.type
_entity_poly.pdbx_seq_one_letter_code
_entity_poly.pdbx_strand_id
1 'polypeptide(L)'
;MESPETQIPYEMNIPEQINVLRQDPLSNNAISLHTRQGIRHIRIKDIHYIDLNHPVDIIIHHADNIERIPRADVDYFHITSVTLPDRKKDAPVGSVFMRGIADMGYKEREAEILREICGGNIPDISREFITCRSRFADAKGTVRTLEYDVMSDYLSIGTNADYCRIPMGPQTAQTIADSFNCILPTQKLSDDIWKHAFLRMKPIVYKPEGNRNELVRTFIEHNRDINADRDAAGGQVYELIAGIKKDIVICNALKNKPGYVAIYGWHNTDGSPVQPLYTGHIDTYVDYSHGVRLINAIMRVDGKSMHAHDILRDPVLYKLLSDENGVMEQPYYQY
;
A
#
# COMPACT_ATOMS: atom_id res chain seq x y z
N MET A 1 15.91 -21.69 -24.95
CA MET A 1 17.02 -21.42 -24.00
C MET A 1 17.47 -20.01 -24.26
N GLU A 2 16.76 -19.05 -23.69
CA GLU A 2 17.21 -17.67 -23.54
C GLU A 2 17.39 -17.48 -22.04
N SER A 3 18.59 -17.09 -21.63
CA SER A 3 18.95 -16.88 -20.22
C SER A 3 18.11 -15.72 -19.66
N PRO A 4 17.72 -15.76 -18.38
CA PRO A 4 17.10 -14.60 -17.75
C PRO A 4 18.10 -13.44 -17.82
N GLU A 5 17.67 -12.34 -18.43
CA GLU A 5 18.45 -11.11 -18.48
C GLU A 5 18.93 -10.74 -17.08
N THR A 6 20.23 -10.50 -17.02
CA THR A 6 21.03 -10.20 -15.84
C THR A 6 20.41 -9.08 -15.01
N GLN A 7 20.12 -9.37 -13.73
CA GLN A 7 20.06 -8.36 -12.69
C GLN A 7 21.29 -7.46 -12.79
N ILE A 8 21.10 -6.18 -13.06
CA ILE A 8 22.22 -5.25 -13.30
C ILE A 8 22.79 -4.82 -11.93
N PRO A 9 24.07 -5.13 -11.63
CA PRO A 9 24.73 -4.59 -10.45
C PRO A 9 25.11 -3.14 -10.76
N TYR A 10 24.51 -2.17 -10.06
CA TYR A 10 24.77 -0.72 -10.20
C TYR A 10 24.86 -0.27 -11.67
N GLU A 11 23.76 0.17 -12.29
CA GLU A 11 23.89 0.85 -13.59
C GLU A 11 24.86 2.03 -13.42
N MET A 12 26.03 1.95 -14.06
CA MET A 12 27.12 2.94 -13.95
C MET A 12 26.69 4.37 -14.36
N ASN A 13 25.47 4.53 -14.89
CA ASN A 13 24.91 5.77 -15.41
C ASN A 13 23.79 6.36 -14.54
N ILE A 14 23.51 5.85 -13.33
CA ILE A 14 22.47 6.40 -12.44
C ILE A 14 22.60 7.93 -12.24
N PRO A 15 23.78 8.51 -11.94
CA PRO A 15 23.91 9.97 -11.80
C PRO A 15 23.61 10.73 -13.10
N GLU A 16 23.94 10.13 -14.26
CA GLU A 16 23.65 10.70 -15.57
C GLU A 16 22.14 10.62 -15.90
N GLN A 17 21.49 9.49 -15.60
CA GLN A 17 20.04 9.32 -15.72
C GLN A 17 19.28 10.28 -14.79
N ILE A 18 19.72 10.47 -13.55
CA ILE A 18 19.16 11.48 -12.63
C ILE A 18 19.25 12.87 -13.25
N ASN A 19 20.41 13.24 -13.82
CA ASN A 19 20.60 14.54 -14.45
C ASN A 19 19.72 14.73 -15.69
N VAL A 20 19.50 13.68 -16.49
CA VAL A 20 18.58 13.70 -17.63
C VAL A 20 17.13 13.85 -17.17
N LEU A 21 16.71 13.07 -16.16
CA LEU A 21 15.34 13.09 -15.65
C LEU A 21 14.99 14.39 -14.91
N ARG A 22 15.97 15.06 -14.29
CA ARG A 22 15.77 16.41 -13.72
C ARG A 22 15.40 17.47 -14.75
N GLN A 23 15.82 17.28 -16.01
CA GLN A 23 15.50 18.23 -17.09
C GLN A 23 14.10 18.02 -17.67
N ASP A 24 13.40 16.96 -17.25
CA ASP A 24 11.99 16.74 -17.58
C ASP A 24 11.11 17.11 -16.35
N PRO A 25 10.58 18.35 -16.29
CA PRO A 25 9.76 18.83 -15.18
C PRO A 25 8.39 18.12 -15.09
N LEU A 26 8.02 17.30 -16.08
CA LEU A 26 6.80 16.49 -16.07
C LEU A 26 7.04 15.08 -15.51
N SER A 27 8.30 14.67 -15.36
CA SER A 27 8.62 13.34 -14.87
C SER A 27 8.53 13.30 -13.33
N ASN A 28 7.45 12.68 -12.82
CA ASN A 28 7.33 12.32 -11.41
C ASN A 28 8.20 11.09 -11.15
N ASN A 29 9.53 11.19 -11.31
CA ASN A 29 10.44 10.08 -11.08
C ASN A 29 11.04 10.13 -9.66
N ALA A 30 11.18 8.97 -9.03
CA ALA A 30 11.81 8.76 -7.74
C ALA A 30 12.96 7.77 -7.86
N ILE A 31 13.76 7.73 -6.83
CA ILE A 31 14.73 6.69 -6.61
C ILE A 31 14.09 5.74 -5.61
N SER A 32 13.92 4.48 -6.02
CA SER A 32 13.57 3.41 -5.10
C SER A 32 14.86 2.79 -4.59
N LEU A 33 15.15 3.06 -3.33
CA LEU A 33 16.29 2.50 -2.64
C LEU A 33 15.84 1.28 -1.84
N HIS A 34 16.29 0.10 -2.25
CA HIS A 34 16.02 -1.14 -1.55
C HIS A 34 17.12 -1.38 -0.53
N THR A 35 16.80 -1.13 0.74
CA THR A 35 17.73 -1.33 1.85
C THR A 35 17.38 -2.58 2.66
N ARG A 36 18.29 -3.04 3.52
CA ARG A 36 18.07 -4.07 4.54
C ARG A 36 17.01 -3.68 5.58
N GLN A 37 16.65 -2.40 5.64
CA GLN A 37 15.64 -1.85 6.57
C GLN A 37 14.32 -1.50 5.88
N GLY A 38 14.19 -1.76 4.57
CA GLY A 38 12.98 -1.46 3.79
C GLY A 38 13.25 -0.68 2.50
N ILE A 39 12.18 -0.41 1.75
CA ILE A 39 12.23 0.40 0.53
C ILE A 39 12.02 1.88 0.88
N ARG A 40 12.95 2.73 0.46
CA ARG A 40 12.82 4.19 0.55
C ARG A 40 12.59 4.79 -0.83
N HIS A 41 11.59 5.64 -0.95
CA HIS A 41 11.33 6.40 -2.17
C HIS A 41 11.78 7.85 -1.99
N ILE A 42 12.71 8.29 -2.82
CA ILE A 42 13.22 9.66 -2.78
C ILE A 42 12.96 10.31 -4.13
N ARG A 43 12.15 11.36 -4.18
CA ARG A 43 11.76 12.00 -5.43
C ARG A 43 13.00 12.62 -6.08
N ILE A 44 13.23 12.36 -7.36
CA ILE A 44 14.44 12.85 -8.06
C ILE A 44 14.54 14.38 -7.99
N LYS A 45 13.41 15.08 -8.00
CA LYS A 45 13.36 16.54 -7.86
C LYS A 45 13.86 17.07 -6.52
N ASP A 46 13.79 16.28 -5.45
CA ASP A 46 14.27 16.68 -4.12
C ASP A 46 15.76 16.46 -3.97
N ILE A 47 16.29 15.54 -4.79
CA ILE A 47 17.70 15.20 -4.80
C ILE A 47 18.42 16.28 -5.58
N HIS A 48 19.35 16.97 -4.93
CA HIS A 48 20.26 17.93 -5.54
C HIS A 48 21.55 17.26 -6.04
N TYR A 49 22.05 16.24 -5.32
CA TYR A 49 23.21 15.45 -5.74
C TYR A 49 23.18 14.07 -5.06
N ILE A 50 23.68 13.03 -5.74
CA ILE A 50 23.92 11.73 -5.10
C ILE A 50 25.40 11.37 -5.28
N ASP A 51 26.05 11.11 -4.16
CA ASP A 51 27.37 10.50 -4.13
C ASP A 51 27.22 8.98 -3.99
N LEU A 52 27.41 8.28 -5.11
CA LEU A 52 27.54 6.82 -5.15
C LEU A 52 29.00 6.36 -5.04
N ASN A 53 29.97 7.27 -4.92
CA ASN A 53 31.39 6.96 -4.85
C ASN A 53 31.93 6.96 -3.42
N HIS A 54 31.18 7.48 -2.45
CA HIS A 54 31.56 7.39 -1.04
C HIS A 54 31.72 5.93 -0.62
N PRO A 55 32.82 5.55 0.08
CA PRO A 55 33.20 4.14 0.25
C PRO A 55 32.30 3.37 1.23
N VAL A 56 31.61 4.09 2.14
CA VAL A 56 30.81 3.48 3.22
C VAL A 56 29.32 3.72 3.05
N ASP A 57 28.93 4.84 2.44
CA ASP A 57 27.55 5.31 2.37
C ASP A 57 27.16 5.62 0.92
N ILE A 58 25.87 5.55 0.62
CA ILE A 58 25.23 6.34 -0.43
C ILE A 58 24.83 7.66 0.22
N ILE A 59 25.35 8.77 -0.29
CA ILE A 59 25.03 10.11 0.23
C ILE A 59 24.08 10.80 -0.72
N ILE A 60 22.92 11.20 -0.21
CA ILE A 60 21.89 11.90 -0.98
C ILE A 60 21.80 13.31 -0.42
N HIS A 61 22.23 14.27 -1.21
CA HIS A 61 22.09 15.68 -0.92
C HIS A 61 20.73 16.13 -1.40
N HIS A 62 19.89 16.58 -0.49
CA HIS A 62 18.65 17.26 -0.80
C HIS A 62 18.86 18.78 -0.77
N ALA A 63 17.82 19.56 -1.05
CA ALA A 63 17.90 21.03 -0.99
C ALA A 63 18.30 21.53 0.41
N ASP A 64 17.74 20.94 1.47
CA ASP A 64 17.86 21.43 2.85
C ASP A 64 18.56 20.45 3.80
N ASN A 65 18.88 19.22 3.37
CA ASN A 65 19.53 18.22 4.21
C ASN A 65 20.43 17.25 3.43
N ILE A 66 21.16 16.41 4.17
CA ILE A 66 22.00 15.34 3.62
C ILE A 66 21.58 14.03 4.29
N GLU A 67 21.12 13.07 3.50
CA GLU A 67 20.82 11.72 3.92
C GLU A 67 22.02 10.81 3.64
N ARG A 68 22.40 9.97 4.61
CA ARG A 68 23.49 8.99 4.48
C ARG A 68 22.94 7.61 4.72
N ILE A 69 23.15 6.72 3.76
CA ILE A 69 22.59 5.38 3.79
C ILE A 69 23.75 4.39 3.66
N PRO A 70 24.04 3.57 4.69
CA PRO A 70 25.16 2.65 4.64
C PRO A 70 25.07 1.73 3.42
N ARG A 71 26.11 1.67 2.59
CA ARG A 71 26.15 0.80 1.40
C ARG A 71 26.00 -0.67 1.76
N ALA A 72 26.52 -1.06 2.92
CA ALA A 72 26.35 -2.39 3.45
C ALA A 72 24.87 -2.76 3.61
N ASP A 73 23.99 -1.77 3.78
CA ASP A 73 22.57 -1.95 3.93
C ASP A 73 21.80 -1.80 2.61
N VAL A 74 22.43 -1.54 1.47
CA VAL A 74 21.74 -1.37 0.17
C VAL A 74 21.93 -2.63 -0.68
N ASP A 75 20.84 -3.35 -0.94
CA ASP A 75 20.87 -4.59 -1.71
C ASP A 75 20.86 -4.30 -3.23
N TYR A 76 20.06 -3.34 -3.69
CA TYR A 76 20.10 -2.78 -5.06
C TYR A 76 19.45 -1.40 -5.14
N PHE A 77 19.76 -0.66 -6.20
CA PHE A 77 19.31 0.71 -6.46
C PHE A 77 18.75 0.79 -7.88
N HIS A 78 17.54 1.30 -8.06
CA HIS A 78 17.04 1.65 -9.39
C HIS A 78 16.21 2.92 -9.36
N ILE A 79 16.20 3.62 -10.50
CA ILE A 79 15.31 4.74 -10.73
C ILE A 79 13.94 4.17 -11.09
N THR A 80 12.89 4.64 -10.42
CA THR A 80 11.50 4.25 -10.67
C THR A 80 10.64 5.50 -10.81
N SER A 81 9.43 5.37 -11.31
CA SER A 81 8.43 6.43 -11.17
C SER A 81 8.12 6.64 -9.68
N VAL A 82 7.88 7.87 -9.23
CA VAL A 82 7.38 8.18 -7.89
C VAL A 82 6.16 7.30 -7.63
N THR A 83 6.31 6.37 -6.69
CA THR A 83 5.27 5.43 -6.28
C THR A 83 4.08 6.14 -5.65
N LEU A 84 4.27 7.28 -5.00
CA LEU A 84 3.22 8.10 -4.40
C LEU A 84 3.46 9.59 -4.69
N PRO A 85 2.72 10.22 -5.61
CA PRO A 85 2.89 11.63 -5.97
C PRO A 85 2.73 12.55 -4.78
N ASP A 86 3.32 13.73 -4.86
CA ASP A 86 3.29 14.66 -3.75
C ASP A 86 1.96 15.32 -3.56
N ARG A 87 1.64 15.54 -2.30
CA ARG A 87 0.53 16.38 -1.95
C ARG A 87 0.80 17.81 -2.41
N LYS A 88 -0.06 18.30 -3.31
CA LYS A 88 -0.04 19.72 -3.70
C LYS A 88 -0.38 20.60 -2.50
N LYS A 89 0.23 21.80 -2.46
CA LYS A 89 0.03 22.75 -1.35
C LYS A 89 -1.43 23.19 -1.20
N ASP A 90 -2.15 23.30 -2.31
CA ASP A 90 -3.54 23.71 -2.42
C ASP A 90 -4.54 22.53 -2.38
N ALA A 91 -4.06 21.29 -2.25
CA ALA A 91 -4.94 20.14 -2.12
C ALA A 91 -5.85 20.29 -0.89
N PRO A 92 -7.12 19.84 -0.95
CA PRO A 92 -8.04 19.94 0.18
C PRO A 92 -7.58 19.08 1.36
N VAL A 93 -7.80 19.55 2.58
CA VAL A 93 -7.69 18.72 3.79
C VAL A 93 -8.83 17.71 3.86
N GLY A 94 -8.71 16.67 4.69
CA GLY A 94 -9.67 15.56 4.75
C GLY A 94 -11.11 16.04 4.97
N SER A 95 -11.33 16.88 5.98
CA SER A 95 -12.66 17.41 6.28
C SER A 95 -13.29 18.22 5.14
N VAL A 96 -12.48 18.96 4.36
CA VAL A 96 -12.96 19.72 3.19
C VAL A 96 -13.34 18.78 2.07
N PHE A 97 -12.48 17.80 1.75
CA PHE A 97 -12.75 16.80 0.72
C PHE A 97 -14.03 16.01 1.04
N MET A 98 -14.16 15.51 2.28
CA MET A 98 -15.32 14.72 2.70
C MET A 98 -16.64 15.51 2.63
N ARG A 99 -16.62 16.82 2.91
CA ARG A 99 -17.81 17.67 2.68
C ARG A 99 -18.14 17.81 1.20
N GLY A 100 -17.12 17.92 0.34
CA GLY A 100 -17.30 18.06 -1.11
C GLY A 100 -17.97 16.85 -1.76
N ILE A 101 -17.69 15.64 -1.26
CA ILE A 101 -18.24 14.39 -1.82
C ILE A 101 -19.53 13.91 -1.13
N ALA A 102 -20.06 14.65 -0.14
CA ALA A 102 -21.08 14.15 0.78
C ALA A 102 -22.38 13.68 0.08
N ASP A 103 -22.78 14.40 -0.98
CA ASP A 103 -24.01 14.15 -1.73
C ASP A 103 -23.76 13.51 -3.11
N MET A 104 -22.51 13.12 -3.40
CA MET A 104 -22.14 12.53 -4.69
C MET A 104 -22.61 11.08 -4.80
N GLY A 105 -23.06 10.71 -6.00
CA GLY A 105 -23.29 9.31 -6.36
C GLY A 105 -21.98 8.53 -6.49
N TYR A 106 -22.08 7.19 -6.48
CA TYR A 106 -20.91 6.29 -6.55
C TYR A 106 -19.89 6.71 -7.62
N LYS A 107 -20.29 6.83 -8.89
CA LYS A 107 -19.36 7.11 -9.99
C LYS A 107 -18.61 8.42 -9.83
N GLU A 108 -19.30 9.47 -9.40
CA GLU A 108 -18.71 10.80 -9.21
C GLU A 108 -17.75 10.78 -8.03
N ARG A 109 -18.17 10.19 -6.90
CA ARG A 109 -17.33 10.02 -5.71
C ARG A 109 -16.05 9.23 -6.00
N GLU A 110 -16.15 8.08 -6.68
CA GLU A 110 -14.98 7.26 -7.01
C GLU A 110 -13.99 8.01 -7.91
N ALA A 111 -14.48 8.79 -8.88
CA ALA A 111 -13.62 9.63 -9.72
C ALA A 111 -12.89 10.73 -8.93
N GLU A 112 -13.58 11.38 -7.98
CA GLU A 112 -12.98 12.37 -7.08
C GLU A 112 -11.93 11.74 -6.16
N ILE A 113 -12.22 10.57 -5.58
CA ILE A 113 -11.27 9.81 -4.74
C ILE A 113 -10.02 9.45 -5.54
N LEU A 114 -10.19 8.88 -6.73
CA LEU A 114 -9.10 8.51 -7.61
C LEU A 114 -8.23 9.73 -7.96
N ARG A 115 -8.86 10.84 -8.33
CA ARG A 115 -8.15 12.07 -8.69
C ARG A 115 -7.34 12.63 -7.53
N GLU A 116 -7.91 12.70 -6.33
CA GLU A 116 -7.20 13.21 -5.16
C GLU A 116 -6.04 12.30 -4.77
N ILE A 117 -6.26 10.99 -4.70
CA ILE A 117 -5.22 10.04 -4.31
C ILE A 117 -4.10 10.00 -5.35
N CYS A 118 -4.40 9.81 -6.64
CA CYS A 118 -3.39 9.82 -7.70
C CYS A 118 -2.75 11.20 -7.91
N GLY A 119 -3.42 12.28 -7.48
CA GLY A 119 -2.87 13.63 -7.40
C GLY A 119 -1.95 13.85 -6.19
N GLY A 120 -1.79 12.83 -5.34
CA GLY A 120 -0.91 12.84 -4.18
C GLY A 120 -1.54 13.35 -2.90
N ASN A 121 -2.86 13.55 -2.81
CA ASN A 121 -3.52 14.04 -1.59
C ASN A 121 -3.69 12.95 -0.53
N ILE A 122 -2.57 12.37 -0.10
CA ILE A 122 -2.45 11.40 0.99
C ILE A 122 -1.66 12.06 2.12
N PRO A 123 -2.00 11.81 3.40
CA PRO A 123 -1.20 12.26 4.54
C PRO A 123 0.27 11.81 4.40
N ASP A 124 1.20 12.72 4.66
CA ASP A 124 2.64 12.45 4.48
C ASP A 124 3.13 11.28 5.32
N ILE A 125 2.55 11.10 6.52
CA ILE A 125 2.91 10.01 7.43
C ILE A 125 2.52 8.63 6.90
N SER A 126 1.56 8.55 5.97
CA SER A 126 1.14 7.28 5.35
C SER A 126 2.02 6.89 4.16
N ARG A 127 2.97 7.75 3.76
CA ARG A 127 3.90 7.50 2.66
C ARG A 127 5.10 6.65 3.07
N GLU A 128 5.36 6.56 4.36
CA GLU A 128 6.41 5.70 4.93
C GLU A 128 5.86 4.29 5.12
N PHE A 129 6.25 3.38 4.22
CA PHE A 129 5.84 1.99 4.32
C PHE A 129 6.66 1.29 5.40
N ILE A 130 6.04 0.29 6.03
CA ILE A 130 6.61 -0.52 7.08
C ILE A 130 6.96 -1.90 6.51
N THR A 131 8.20 -2.33 6.73
CA THR A 131 8.67 -3.65 6.32
C THR A 131 8.19 -4.72 7.29
N CYS A 132 7.35 -5.62 6.81
CA CYS A 132 6.97 -6.86 7.48
C CYS A 132 7.92 -7.98 7.07
N ARG A 133 8.34 -8.82 8.04
CA ARG A 133 9.19 -9.99 7.78
C ARG A 133 8.62 -11.23 8.43
N SER A 134 8.28 -12.22 7.60
CA SER A 134 7.63 -13.46 8.02
C SER A 134 8.31 -14.69 7.44
N ARG A 135 8.08 -15.84 8.08
CA ARG A 135 8.52 -17.15 7.59
C ARG A 135 7.31 -18.01 7.27
N PHE A 136 7.20 -18.47 6.02
CA PHE A 136 6.09 -19.29 5.55
C PHE A 136 6.59 -20.55 4.85
N ALA A 137 5.84 -21.64 4.96
CA ALA A 137 6.07 -22.80 4.09
C ALA A 137 5.55 -22.50 2.68
N ASP A 138 6.36 -22.79 1.67
CA ASP A 138 5.92 -22.84 0.28
C ASP A 138 5.02 -24.08 0.02
N ALA A 139 4.48 -24.24 -1.20
CA ALA A 139 3.59 -25.35 -1.51
C ALA A 139 4.26 -26.73 -1.42
N LYS A 140 5.59 -26.80 -1.31
CA LYS A 140 6.37 -28.04 -1.09
C LYS A 140 6.75 -28.23 0.38
N GLY A 141 6.31 -27.35 1.28
CA GLY A 141 6.62 -27.40 2.70
C GLY A 141 7.97 -26.78 3.08
N THR A 142 8.71 -26.19 2.13
CA THR A 142 10.00 -25.56 2.45
C THR A 142 9.74 -24.19 3.08
N VAL A 143 10.33 -23.94 4.25
CA VAL A 143 10.21 -22.64 4.92
C VAL A 143 11.03 -21.60 4.17
N ARG A 144 10.36 -20.54 3.72
CA ARG A 144 10.90 -19.36 3.04
C ARG A 144 10.77 -18.14 3.94
N THR A 145 11.68 -17.19 3.79
CA THR A 145 11.55 -15.85 4.38
C THR A 145 10.90 -14.93 3.36
N LEU A 146 9.79 -14.29 3.75
CA LEU A 146 9.13 -13.24 2.98
C LEU A 146 9.35 -11.90 3.69
N GLU A 147 9.80 -10.89 2.94
CA GLU A 147 9.83 -9.50 3.38
C GLU A 147 9.02 -8.66 2.38
N TYR A 148 8.13 -7.81 2.89
CA TYR A 148 7.27 -6.95 2.07
C TYR A 148 6.95 -5.65 2.81
N ASP A 149 6.75 -4.58 2.04
CA ASP A 149 6.47 -3.25 2.57
C ASP A 149 5.00 -2.91 2.44
N VAL A 150 4.41 -2.37 3.50
CA VAL A 150 2.99 -2.06 3.56
C VAL A 150 2.75 -0.67 4.18
N MET A 151 1.70 0.02 3.72
CA MET A 151 1.26 1.25 4.40
C MET A 151 0.97 1.01 5.89
N SER A 152 1.39 1.97 6.72
CA SER A 152 1.16 2.00 8.18
C SER A 152 -0.33 2.01 8.54
N ASP A 153 -1.15 2.62 7.70
CA ASP A 153 -2.61 2.74 7.84
C ASP A 153 -3.30 2.57 6.47
N TYR A 154 -4.63 2.57 6.47
CA TYR A 154 -5.45 2.53 5.27
C TYR A 154 -5.38 3.85 4.50
N LEU A 155 -5.56 3.78 3.17
CA LEU A 155 -5.63 4.95 2.30
C LEU A 155 -6.59 5.98 2.86
N SER A 156 -6.08 7.21 2.91
CA SER A 156 -6.73 8.36 3.49
C SER A 156 -6.50 9.58 2.62
N ILE A 157 -7.45 10.52 2.62
CA ILE A 157 -7.30 11.81 1.94
C ILE A 157 -7.13 12.90 2.98
N GLY A 158 -6.15 13.79 2.76
CA GLY A 158 -5.91 14.97 3.60
C GLY A 158 -4.46 15.16 4.04
N THR A 159 -4.29 15.70 5.24
CA THR A 159 -3.00 16.00 5.87
C THR A 159 -2.82 15.17 7.14
N ASN A 160 -1.63 15.13 7.73
CA ASN A 160 -1.40 14.43 9.00
C ASN A 160 -2.32 14.91 10.14
N ALA A 161 -2.76 16.18 10.11
CA ALA A 161 -3.62 16.78 11.13
C ALA A 161 -5.13 16.69 10.82
N ASP A 162 -5.50 16.59 9.55
CA ASP A 162 -6.89 16.50 9.10
C ASP A 162 -6.98 15.59 7.87
N TYR A 163 -7.32 14.33 8.14
CA TYR A 163 -7.50 13.28 7.14
C TYR A 163 -8.72 12.41 7.45
N CYS A 164 -9.20 11.71 6.43
CA CYS A 164 -10.18 10.65 6.58
C CYS A 164 -9.74 9.40 5.82
N ARG A 165 -9.73 8.25 6.50
CA ARG A 165 -9.68 6.93 5.83
C ARG A 165 -10.87 6.84 4.88
N ILE A 166 -10.62 6.51 3.62
CA ILE A 166 -11.59 6.66 2.54
C ILE A 166 -12.03 5.30 1.99
N PRO A 167 -13.21 4.81 2.37
CA PRO A 167 -13.85 3.68 1.69
C PRO A 167 -14.06 3.98 0.20
N MET A 168 -13.78 2.99 -0.65
CA MET A 168 -13.91 3.08 -2.11
C MET A 168 -14.26 1.71 -2.70
N GLY A 169 -14.61 1.67 -3.99
CA GLY A 169 -14.84 0.45 -4.75
C GLY A 169 -13.53 -0.26 -5.12
N PRO A 170 -13.57 -1.57 -5.43
CA PRO A 170 -12.37 -2.33 -5.73
C PRO A 170 -11.68 -1.93 -7.03
N GLN A 171 -12.43 -1.43 -8.03
CA GLN A 171 -11.83 -0.89 -9.26
C GLN A 171 -10.96 0.32 -8.95
N THR A 172 -11.49 1.31 -8.23
CA THR A 172 -10.72 2.48 -7.79
C THR A 172 -9.51 2.09 -6.96
N ALA A 173 -9.69 1.16 -6.01
CA ALA A 173 -8.61 0.63 -5.19
C ALA A 173 -7.51 -0.01 -6.04
N GLN A 174 -7.87 -0.81 -7.04
CA GLN A 174 -6.91 -1.45 -7.93
C GLN A 174 -6.22 -0.43 -8.86
N THR A 175 -6.96 0.52 -9.45
CA THR A 175 -6.36 1.58 -10.27
C THR A 175 -5.33 2.38 -9.48
N ILE A 176 -5.62 2.68 -8.21
CA ILE A 176 -4.68 3.34 -7.30
C ILE A 176 -3.46 2.46 -7.04
N ALA A 177 -3.67 1.18 -6.70
CA ALA A 177 -2.57 0.25 -6.45
C ALA A 177 -1.64 0.15 -7.65
N ASP A 178 -2.18 -0.03 -8.86
CA ASP A 178 -1.41 -0.14 -10.10
C ASP A 178 -0.69 1.18 -10.44
N SER A 179 -1.35 2.32 -10.24
CA SER A 179 -0.74 3.65 -10.44
C SER A 179 0.49 3.87 -9.55
N PHE A 180 0.51 3.18 -8.40
CA PHE A 180 1.54 3.25 -7.39
C PHE A 180 2.40 1.99 -7.33
N ASN A 181 2.43 1.16 -8.38
CA ASN A 181 3.21 -0.09 -8.40
C ASN A 181 3.08 -0.92 -7.11
N CYS A 182 1.87 -0.97 -6.59
CA CYS A 182 1.45 -1.68 -5.39
C CYS A 182 0.47 -2.78 -5.76
N ILE A 183 0.22 -3.67 -4.81
CA ILE A 183 -0.87 -4.64 -4.87
C ILE A 183 -1.84 -4.43 -3.72
N LEU A 184 -3.07 -4.92 -3.91
CA LEU A 184 -4.02 -5.11 -2.83
C LEU A 184 -3.64 -6.38 -2.02
N PRO A 185 -3.95 -6.44 -0.72
CA PRO A 185 -3.64 -7.59 0.11
C PRO A 185 -4.39 -8.85 -0.34
N THR A 186 -3.84 -10.02 -0.05
CA THR A 186 -4.62 -11.26 0.05
C THR A 186 -5.16 -11.42 1.47
N GLN A 187 -6.03 -12.41 1.73
CA GLN A 187 -6.42 -12.75 3.11
C GLN A 187 -5.20 -13.07 3.99
N LYS A 188 -4.20 -13.77 3.44
CA LYS A 188 -3.01 -14.20 4.16
C LYS A 188 -2.14 -13.01 4.56
N LEU A 189 -1.95 -12.06 3.64
CA LEU A 189 -1.20 -10.85 3.93
C LEU A 189 -1.95 -9.95 4.91
N SER A 190 -3.29 -9.85 4.82
CA SER A 190 -4.10 -9.13 5.81
C SER A 190 -3.92 -9.70 7.23
N ASP A 191 -3.94 -11.03 7.39
CA ASP A 191 -3.64 -11.69 8.67
C ASP A 191 -2.21 -11.44 9.14
N ASP A 192 -1.23 -11.48 8.23
CA ASP A 192 0.18 -11.29 8.58
C ASP A 192 0.48 -9.84 8.97
N ILE A 193 -0.11 -8.87 8.27
CA ILE A 193 -0.06 -7.45 8.63
C ILE A 193 -0.62 -7.24 10.04
N TRP A 194 -1.72 -7.91 10.39
CA TRP A 194 -2.24 -7.85 11.76
C TRP A 194 -1.24 -8.37 12.79
N LYS A 195 -0.50 -9.45 12.49
CA LYS A 195 0.55 -9.98 13.37
C LYS A 195 1.73 -9.02 13.51
N HIS A 196 2.06 -8.25 12.48
CA HIS A 196 3.13 -7.24 12.56
C HIS A 196 2.69 -5.91 13.13
N ALA A 197 1.39 -5.63 13.17
CA ALA A 197 0.86 -4.35 13.65
C ALA A 197 1.28 -4.08 15.10
N PHE A 198 1.81 -2.88 15.32
CA PHE A 198 2.12 -2.36 16.65
C PHE A 198 0.83 -2.19 17.43
N LEU A 199 -0.19 -1.62 16.79
CA LEU A 199 -1.51 -1.42 17.39
C LEU A 199 -2.57 -2.30 16.72
N ARG A 200 -3.05 -3.28 17.48
CA ARG A 200 -4.11 -4.21 17.07
C ARG A 200 -5.41 -3.84 17.77
N MET A 201 -6.17 -2.95 17.13
CA MET A 201 -7.40 -2.42 17.73
C MET A 201 -8.59 -3.29 17.37
N LYS A 202 -9.57 -3.33 18.28
CA LYS A 202 -10.84 -4.01 18.04
C LYS A 202 -11.63 -3.26 16.94
N PRO A 203 -12.35 -3.98 16.07
CA PRO A 203 -13.26 -3.35 15.12
C PRO A 203 -14.31 -2.48 15.82
N ILE A 204 -14.49 -1.26 15.32
CA ILE A 204 -15.62 -0.40 15.68
C ILE A 204 -16.77 -0.73 14.75
N VAL A 205 -17.85 -1.29 15.30
CA VAL A 205 -19.01 -1.78 14.55
C VAL A 205 -20.21 -0.89 14.84
N TYR A 206 -20.81 -0.36 13.79
CA TYR A 206 -22.09 0.33 13.85
C TYR A 206 -23.26 -0.59 13.53
N LYS A 207 -24.38 -0.36 14.19
CA LYS A 207 -25.62 -1.12 13.96
C LYS A 207 -26.16 -0.76 12.56
N PRO A 208 -26.48 -1.74 11.70
CA PRO A 208 -27.05 -1.46 10.38
C PRO A 208 -28.36 -0.69 10.48
N GLU A 209 -28.47 0.40 9.73
CA GLU A 209 -29.65 1.28 9.69
C GLU A 209 -29.86 1.80 8.27
N GLY A 210 -30.75 1.15 7.50
CA GLY A 210 -30.97 1.50 6.09
C GLY A 210 -29.66 1.48 5.28
N ASN A 211 -29.44 2.51 4.46
CA ASN A 211 -28.20 2.72 3.71
C ASN A 211 -27.13 3.52 4.48
N ARG A 212 -27.30 3.73 5.79
CA ARG A 212 -26.41 4.59 6.60
C ARG A 212 -24.94 4.21 6.42
N ASN A 213 -24.65 2.92 6.33
CA ASN A 213 -23.28 2.43 6.23
C ASN A 213 -22.53 2.89 4.98
N GLU A 214 -23.25 3.28 3.93
CA GLU A 214 -22.70 3.69 2.62
C GLU A 214 -22.60 5.23 2.51
N LEU A 215 -23.07 5.96 3.52
CA LEU A 215 -23.07 7.41 3.54
C LEU A 215 -21.71 7.97 3.98
N VAL A 216 -21.26 9.01 3.30
CA VAL A 216 -20.01 9.73 3.60
C VAL A 216 -19.95 10.22 5.06
N ARG A 217 -21.10 10.64 5.64
CA ARG A 217 -21.18 10.99 7.07
C ARG A 217 -20.69 9.88 7.99
N THR A 218 -20.98 8.63 7.66
CA THR A 218 -20.60 7.46 8.45
C THR A 218 -19.11 7.15 8.29
N PHE A 219 -18.53 7.47 7.13
CA PHE A 219 -17.09 7.35 6.92
C PHE A 219 -16.32 8.33 7.83
N ILE A 220 -16.83 9.56 7.95
CA ILE A 220 -16.29 10.59 8.85
C ILE A 220 -16.42 10.17 10.32
N GLU A 221 -17.61 9.72 10.73
CA GLU A 221 -17.87 9.21 12.09
C GLU A 221 -16.91 8.06 12.44
N HIS A 222 -16.76 7.08 11.55
CA HIS A 222 -15.91 5.92 11.79
C HIS A 222 -14.43 6.28 11.86
N ASN A 223 -13.96 7.19 11.01
CA ASN A 223 -12.59 7.68 11.07
C ASN A 223 -12.29 8.41 12.38
N ARG A 224 -13.22 9.26 12.85
CA ARG A 224 -13.09 9.93 14.15
C ARG A 224 -12.99 8.92 15.29
N ASP A 225 -13.87 7.93 15.30
CA ASP A 225 -13.92 6.94 16.38
C ASP A 225 -12.65 6.06 16.39
N ILE A 226 -12.14 5.65 15.22
CA ILE A 226 -10.85 4.95 15.12
C ILE A 226 -9.71 5.82 15.65
N ASN A 227 -9.69 7.12 15.31
CA ASN A 227 -8.64 8.01 15.78
C ASN A 227 -8.70 8.18 17.31
N ALA A 228 -9.90 8.31 17.88
CA ALA A 228 -10.09 8.38 19.32
C ALA A 228 -9.59 7.11 20.04
N ASP A 229 -9.93 5.92 19.51
CA ASP A 229 -9.46 4.63 20.06
C ASP A 229 -7.93 4.49 19.95
N ARG A 230 -7.34 4.91 18.82
CA ARG A 230 -5.88 4.92 18.64
C ARG A 230 -5.21 5.80 19.69
N ASP A 231 -5.69 7.04 19.82
CA ASP A 231 -5.09 8.03 20.71
C ASP A 231 -5.23 7.60 22.18
N ALA A 232 -6.38 7.01 22.55
CA ALA A 232 -6.60 6.44 23.88
C ALA A 232 -5.69 5.24 24.18
N ALA A 233 -5.29 4.48 23.15
CA ALA A 233 -4.31 3.40 23.26
C ALA A 233 -2.85 3.88 23.20
N GLY A 234 -2.60 5.19 23.07
CA GLY A 234 -1.27 5.78 22.96
C GLY A 234 -0.60 5.61 21.60
N GLY A 235 -1.34 5.15 20.58
CA GLY A 235 -0.80 4.90 19.26
C GLY A 235 -0.44 6.17 18.50
N GLN A 236 0.53 6.07 17.62
CA GLN A 236 1.00 7.16 16.76
C GLN A 236 0.62 6.94 15.31
N VAL A 237 0.53 8.01 14.52
CA VAL A 237 0.04 7.93 13.12
C VAL A 237 1.04 7.21 12.19
N TYR A 238 2.32 7.09 12.59
CA TYR A 238 3.34 6.36 11.84
C TYR A 238 3.41 4.87 12.20
N GLU A 239 2.71 4.41 13.23
CA GLU A 239 2.75 3.01 13.64
C GLU A 239 1.86 2.15 12.75
N LEU A 240 2.29 0.91 12.49
CA LEU A 240 1.45 -0.06 11.78
C LEU A 240 0.22 -0.37 12.64
N ILE A 241 -0.96 0.01 12.17
CA ILE A 241 -2.23 -0.31 12.82
C ILE A 241 -3.01 -1.34 12.01
N ALA A 242 -3.73 -2.24 12.69
CA ALA A 242 -4.55 -3.26 12.04
C ALA A 242 -5.78 -3.64 12.88
N GLY A 243 -6.70 -4.38 12.26
CA GLY A 243 -7.94 -4.87 12.87
C GLY A 243 -9.15 -3.95 12.68
N ILE A 244 -8.96 -2.72 12.22
CA ILE A 244 -9.97 -1.65 12.24
C ILE A 244 -10.86 -1.54 10.99
N LYS A 245 -10.45 -2.14 9.87
CA LYS A 245 -11.22 -2.19 8.62
C LYS A 245 -11.24 -3.61 8.06
N LYS A 246 -12.17 -3.84 7.15
CA LYS A 246 -12.17 -4.96 6.22
C LYS A 246 -11.33 -4.55 5.01
N ASP A 247 -10.21 -5.20 4.79
CA ASP A 247 -9.41 -5.01 3.60
C ASP A 247 -10.21 -5.42 2.36
N ILE A 248 -10.18 -4.58 1.32
CA ILE A 248 -10.44 -5.04 -0.04
C ILE A 248 -9.25 -5.91 -0.46
N VAL A 249 -9.51 -7.17 -0.74
CA VAL A 249 -8.46 -8.17 -1.02
C VAL A 249 -8.52 -8.69 -2.44
N ILE A 250 -7.41 -9.25 -2.93
CA ILE A 250 -7.36 -10.10 -4.13
C ILE A 250 -7.44 -11.58 -3.73
N CYS A 251 -8.16 -12.38 -4.52
CA CYS A 251 -8.35 -13.81 -4.30
C CYS A 251 -8.66 -14.56 -5.61
N ASN A 252 -8.55 -15.89 -5.62
CA ASN A 252 -8.79 -16.71 -6.81
C ASN A 252 -10.22 -16.58 -7.36
N ALA A 253 -11.20 -16.26 -6.49
CA ALA A 253 -12.59 -16.11 -6.88
C ALA A 253 -12.82 -14.94 -7.86
N LEU A 254 -11.96 -13.91 -7.85
CA LEU A 254 -12.13 -12.70 -8.68
C LEU A 254 -12.19 -13.02 -10.17
N LYS A 255 -11.38 -13.98 -10.65
CA LYS A 255 -11.37 -14.40 -12.06
C LYS A 255 -12.76 -14.79 -12.56
N ASN A 256 -13.54 -15.46 -11.71
CA ASN A 256 -14.85 -16.01 -12.08
C ASN A 256 -16.02 -15.20 -11.50
N LYS A 257 -15.73 -14.08 -10.83
CA LYS A 257 -16.72 -13.16 -10.25
C LYS A 257 -16.42 -11.70 -10.63
N PRO A 258 -16.40 -11.36 -11.92
CA PRO A 258 -16.37 -9.94 -12.30
C PRO A 258 -17.63 -9.26 -11.75
N GLY A 259 -17.53 -7.99 -11.34
CA GLY A 259 -18.66 -7.25 -10.76
C GLY A 259 -18.83 -7.38 -9.25
N TYR A 260 -17.91 -8.06 -8.55
CA TYR A 260 -18.00 -8.29 -7.10
C TYR A 260 -16.74 -7.79 -6.38
N VAL A 261 -16.92 -7.34 -5.14
CA VAL A 261 -15.83 -7.01 -4.22
C VAL A 261 -15.51 -8.21 -3.33
N ALA A 262 -14.21 -8.50 -3.14
CA ALA A 262 -13.74 -9.40 -2.11
C ALA A 262 -13.29 -8.58 -0.89
N ILE A 263 -13.94 -8.81 0.25
CA ILE A 263 -13.58 -8.20 1.53
C ILE A 263 -13.18 -9.26 2.55
N TYR A 264 -12.20 -8.93 3.38
CA TYR A 264 -11.68 -9.79 4.42
C TYR A 264 -11.15 -8.95 5.58
N GLY A 265 -11.00 -9.53 6.77
CA GLY A 265 -10.33 -8.88 7.88
C GLY A 265 -11.33 -8.40 8.91
N TRP A 266 -11.17 -7.16 9.41
CA TRP A 266 -11.60 -6.82 10.76
C TRP A 266 -11.16 -7.91 11.74
N HIS A 267 -10.03 -7.73 12.39
CA HIS A 267 -9.51 -8.77 13.27
C HIS A 267 -9.86 -8.47 14.71
N ASN A 268 -10.34 -9.48 15.43
CA ASN A 268 -10.37 -9.43 16.89
C ASN A 268 -8.95 -9.27 17.45
N THR A 269 -8.83 -8.96 18.74
CA THR A 269 -7.53 -8.80 19.41
C THR A 269 -6.73 -10.10 19.51
N ASP A 270 -7.35 -11.25 19.23
CA ASP A 270 -6.69 -12.56 19.11
C ASP A 270 -6.26 -12.90 17.66
N GLY A 271 -6.56 -12.02 16.70
CA GLY A 271 -6.22 -12.17 15.29
C GLY A 271 -7.24 -12.97 14.48
N SER A 272 -8.34 -13.41 15.09
CA SER A 272 -9.42 -14.04 14.33
C SER A 272 -10.17 -13.02 13.46
N PRO A 273 -10.41 -13.30 12.17
CA PRO A 273 -11.16 -12.39 11.31
C PRO A 273 -12.65 -12.41 11.70
N VAL A 274 -13.21 -11.23 11.95
CA VAL A 274 -14.65 -10.99 12.10
C VAL A 274 -15.34 -11.07 10.75
N GLN A 275 -14.70 -10.54 9.69
CA GLN A 275 -15.13 -10.71 8.31
C GLN A 275 -14.30 -11.84 7.66
N PRO A 276 -14.85 -13.08 7.54
CA PRO A 276 -14.23 -14.09 6.68
C PRO A 276 -14.29 -13.63 5.22
N LEU A 277 -13.51 -14.29 4.35
CA LEU A 277 -13.41 -13.91 2.94
C LEU A 277 -14.81 -13.94 2.31
N TYR A 278 -15.27 -12.77 1.87
CA TYR A 278 -16.62 -12.60 1.37
C TYR A 278 -16.63 -11.91 0.02
N THR A 279 -17.28 -12.55 -0.95
CA THR A 279 -17.40 -12.13 -2.35
C THR A 279 -18.87 -12.10 -2.79
N GLY A 280 -19.76 -11.68 -1.89
CA GLY A 280 -21.21 -11.65 -2.12
C GLY A 280 -21.76 -10.25 -2.41
N HIS A 281 -20.98 -9.20 -2.19
CA HIS A 281 -21.37 -7.83 -2.52
C HIS A 281 -20.94 -7.48 -3.94
N ILE A 282 -21.80 -6.77 -4.66
CA ILE A 282 -21.43 -6.12 -5.92
C ILE A 282 -20.32 -5.11 -5.67
N ASP A 283 -19.48 -4.87 -6.66
CA ASP A 283 -18.34 -3.96 -6.58
C ASP A 283 -18.70 -2.47 -6.35
N THR A 284 -19.94 -2.07 -6.63
CA THR A 284 -20.44 -0.73 -6.31
C THR A 284 -20.87 -0.56 -4.86
N TYR A 285 -20.89 -1.64 -4.06
CA TYR A 285 -21.18 -1.57 -2.62
C TYR A 285 -19.94 -1.11 -1.86
N VAL A 286 -20.08 0.02 -1.14
CA VAL A 286 -18.99 0.62 -0.36
C VAL A 286 -19.50 0.94 1.04
N ASP A 287 -19.04 0.15 2.01
CA ASP A 287 -19.39 0.31 3.43
C ASP A 287 -18.28 1.07 4.17
N TYR A 288 -18.64 1.83 5.22
CA TYR A 288 -17.68 2.55 6.09
C TYR A 288 -16.54 1.67 6.60
N SER A 289 -16.79 0.36 6.73
CA SER A 289 -15.84 -0.63 7.21
C SER A 289 -14.81 -1.05 6.16
N HIS A 290 -15.00 -0.75 4.88
CA HIS A 290 -14.02 -1.05 3.85
C HIS A 290 -12.74 -0.21 4.07
N GLY A 291 -11.60 -0.85 3.85
CA GLY A 291 -10.29 -0.22 3.88
C GLY A 291 -9.45 -0.72 2.72
N VAL A 292 -8.63 0.17 2.18
CA VAL A 292 -7.63 -0.18 1.17
C VAL A 292 -6.26 0.07 1.77
N ARG A 293 -5.41 -0.94 1.74
CA ARG A 293 -4.03 -0.87 2.22
C ARG A 293 -3.12 -1.29 1.10
N LEU A 294 -2.16 -0.44 0.74
CA LEU A 294 -1.24 -0.73 -0.35
C LEU A 294 -0.04 -1.50 0.19
N ILE A 295 0.34 -2.53 -0.56
CA ILE A 295 1.56 -3.31 -0.34
C ILE A 295 2.44 -3.11 -1.57
N ASN A 296 3.74 -2.88 -1.39
CA ASN A 296 4.67 -2.76 -2.51
C ASN A 296 4.62 -4.03 -3.36
N ALA A 297 4.44 -3.88 -4.69
CA ALA A 297 4.38 -5.03 -5.59
C ALA A 297 5.71 -5.80 -5.66
N ILE A 298 6.82 -5.18 -5.28
CA ILE A 298 8.12 -5.83 -5.16
C ILE A 298 8.33 -6.30 -3.71
N MET A 299 8.57 -7.60 -3.56
CA MET A 299 8.80 -8.28 -2.30
C MET A 299 10.12 -9.03 -2.33
N ARG A 300 10.65 -9.45 -1.18
CA ARG A 300 11.83 -10.33 -1.11
C ARG A 300 11.46 -11.72 -0.62
N VAL A 301 11.85 -12.73 -1.38
CA VAL A 301 11.75 -14.14 -1.02
C VAL A 301 13.16 -14.70 -0.86
N ASP A 302 13.52 -15.12 0.35
CA ASP A 302 14.87 -15.58 0.71
C ASP A 302 15.96 -14.58 0.29
N GLY A 303 15.68 -13.28 0.48
CA GLY A 303 16.57 -12.17 0.11
C GLY A 303 16.53 -11.77 -1.38
N LYS A 304 15.86 -12.53 -2.25
CA LYS A 304 15.74 -12.23 -3.68
C LYS A 304 14.47 -11.43 -3.97
N SER A 305 14.62 -10.32 -4.70
CA SER A 305 13.47 -9.52 -5.09
C SER A 305 12.64 -10.20 -6.17
N MET A 306 11.32 -10.15 -6.01
CA MET A 306 10.34 -10.76 -6.90
C MET A 306 9.08 -9.89 -6.95
N HIS A 307 8.42 -9.86 -8.10
CA HIS A 307 7.12 -9.21 -8.22
C HIS A 307 6.03 -10.10 -7.61
N ALA A 308 5.12 -9.52 -6.84
CA ALA A 308 4.09 -10.26 -6.10
C ALA A 308 3.15 -11.04 -7.02
N HIS A 309 2.84 -10.50 -8.21
CA HIS A 309 2.09 -11.24 -9.25
C HIS A 309 2.81 -12.51 -9.70
N ASP A 310 4.14 -12.50 -9.82
CA ASP A 310 4.90 -13.68 -10.22
C ASP A 310 4.90 -14.71 -9.08
N ILE A 311 5.07 -14.26 -7.83
CA ILE A 311 4.95 -15.12 -6.66
C ILE A 311 3.55 -15.78 -6.61
N LEU A 312 2.48 -14.99 -6.78
CA LEU A 312 1.10 -15.47 -6.74
C LEU A 312 0.75 -16.44 -7.89
N ARG A 313 1.47 -16.36 -9.02
CA ARG A 313 1.30 -17.25 -10.19
C ARG A 313 2.25 -18.44 -10.21
N ASP A 314 3.25 -18.47 -9.34
CA ASP A 314 4.21 -19.57 -9.23
C ASP A 314 3.59 -20.77 -8.47
N PRO A 315 3.63 -21.99 -9.03
CA PRO A 315 2.97 -23.17 -8.45
C PRO A 315 3.57 -23.62 -7.10
N VAL A 316 4.73 -23.10 -6.70
CA VAL A 316 5.37 -23.37 -5.41
C VAL A 316 5.24 -22.16 -4.48
N LEU A 317 5.57 -20.97 -4.97
CA LEU A 317 5.71 -19.77 -4.13
C LEU A 317 4.40 -19.05 -3.85
N TYR A 318 3.30 -19.33 -4.57
CA TYR A 318 2.01 -18.67 -4.31
C TYR A 318 1.57 -18.80 -2.84
N LYS A 319 1.96 -19.90 -2.18
CA LYS A 319 1.64 -20.16 -0.76
C LYS A 319 2.30 -19.18 0.20
N LEU A 320 3.30 -18.42 -0.23
CA LEU A 320 3.87 -17.34 0.57
C LEU A 320 2.91 -16.17 0.71
N LEU A 321 2.08 -15.92 -0.30
CA LEU A 321 1.17 -14.77 -0.35
C LEU A 321 -0.30 -15.17 -0.27
N SER A 322 -0.70 -16.41 -0.49
CA SER A 322 -2.09 -16.84 -0.38
C SER A 322 -2.24 -18.20 0.29
N ASP A 323 -3.27 -18.36 1.12
CA ASP A 323 -3.63 -19.65 1.71
C ASP A 323 -4.66 -20.43 0.88
N GLU A 324 -5.08 -19.89 -0.27
CA GLU A 324 -5.99 -20.57 -1.19
C GLU A 324 -5.36 -21.84 -1.82
N ASN A 325 -6.18 -22.60 -2.53
CA ASN A 325 -5.73 -23.77 -3.29
C ASN A 325 -5.38 -23.35 -4.71
N GLY A 326 -4.14 -23.62 -5.11
CA GLY A 326 -3.63 -23.26 -6.44
C GLY A 326 -3.24 -21.80 -6.60
N VAL A 327 -2.57 -21.53 -7.72
CA VAL A 327 -2.06 -20.22 -8.10
C VAL A 327 -3.19 -19.21 -8.34
N MET A 328 -2.90 -17.94 -8.13
CA MET A 328 -3.81 -16.84 -8.44
C MET A 328 -3.53 -16.34 -9.85
N GLU A 329 -4.25 -16.89 -10.83
CA GLU A 329 -4.08 -16.55 -12.25
C GLU A 329 -4.35 -15.07 -12.53
N GLN A 330 -5.32 -14.48 -11.82
CA GLN A 330 -5.68 -13.06 -11.88
C GLN A 330 -5.49 -12.40 -10.50
N PRO A 331 -4.27 -11.96 -10.16
CA PRO A 331 -3.96 -11.33 -8.88
C PRO A 331 -4.36 -9.85 -8.83
N TYR A 332 -5.49 -9.49 -9.43
CA TYR A 332 -5.98 -8.12 -9.53
C TYR A 332 -7.47 -8.07 -9.89
N TYR A 333 -8.11 -6.94 -9.62
CA TYR A 333 -9.43 -6.61 -10.17
C TYR A 333 -9.30 -6.13 -11.61
N GLN A 334 -10.20 -6.54 -12.50
CA GLN A 334 -10.32 -5.92 -13.83
C GLN A 334 -11.14 -4.63 -13.68
N TYR A 335 -10.66 -3.53 -14.23
CA TYR A 335 -11.28 -2.20 -14.13
C TYR A 335 -11.22 -1.42 -15.44
#